data_AF-A0A7L0LYT8-F1
#
_entry.id   AF-A0A7L0LYT8-F1
#
_cell.length_a   1.000
_cell.length_b   1.000
_cell.length_c   1.000
_cell.angle_alpha   90.00
_cell.angle_beta   90.00
_cell.angle_gamma   90.00
#
_symmetry.space_group_name_H-M   'P 1'
#
loop_
_entity.id
_entity.type
_entity.pdbx_description
1 polymer ?
#
loop_
_entity_poly.entity_id
_entity_poly.type
_entity_poly.pdbx_seq_one_letter_code
_entity_poly.pdbx_strand_id
1 'polypeptide(L)'
;AFPSLAQAQASVANEVYQELGQPPVFLFCPTEYCSSLCSPSPSQSCYLLTIGRELLPGIGVIWTGPKVVSRELSAVLLEEVEGVLRRRPVIWDNLYANDYDCRRVFLGPYTGRAPGLMARLRGLLLNPNCELQANFIPIHTLGSWFRSELWSCAHADHTGMEPAAARGDSQGPQDGRYSPQEALELALRDWVAEINRQALEPGG
;
A
#
# COMPACT_ATOMS: atom_id res chain seq x y z
N ALA A 1 28.54 -19.36 -9.98
CA ALA A 1 27.87 -19.66 -8.70
C ALA A 1 27.76 -18.37 -7.90
N PHE A 2 26.63 -18.13 -7.22
CA PHE A 2 26.41 -16.89 -6.49
C PHE A 2 26.85 -17.01 -5.01
N PRO A 3 27.43 -15.96 -4.41
CA PRO A 3 27.88 -16.00 -3.01
C PRO A 3 26.75 -15.97 -1.98
N SER A 4 25.54 -15.54 -2.36
CA SER A 4 24.37 -15.56 -1.49
C SER A 4 23.06 -15.62 -2.29
N LEU A 5 21.95 -15.94 -1.61
CA LEU A 5 20.61 -15.94 -2.21
C LEU A 5 20.22 -14.56 -2.77
N ALA A 6 20.52 -13.48 -2.03
CA ALA A 6 20.20 -12.12 -2.45
C ALA A 6 20.90 -11.76 -3.76
N GLN A 7 22.18 -12.11 -3.92
CA GLN A 7 22.94 -11.83 -5.14
C GLN A 7 22.43 -12.65 -6.33
N ALA A 8 22.07 -13.92 -6.10
CA ALA A 8 21.47 -14.75 -7.13
C ALA A 8 20.16 -14.13 -7.64
N GLN A 9 19.27 -13.73 -6.71
CA GLN A 9 17.97 -13.14 -7.05
C GLN A 9 18.12 -11.78 -7.72
N ALA A 10 18.99 -10.90 -7.22
CA ALA A 10 19.25 -9.60 -7.82
C ALA A 10 19.84 -9.74 -9.23
N SER A 11 20.79 -10.66 -9.44
CA SER A 11 21.38 -10.93 -10.76
C SER A 11 20.31 -11.33 -11.78
N VAL A 12 19.47 -12.30 -11.44
CA VAL A 12 18.41 -12.78 -12.34
C VAL A 12 17.37 -11.69 -12.61
N ALA A 13 16.93 -10.97 -11.57
CA ALA A 13 15.96 -9.89 -11.73
C ALA A 13 16.50 -8.75 -12.62
N ASN A 14 17.76 -8.38 -12.46
CA ASN A 14 18.42 -7.36 -13.26
C ASN A 14 18.55 -7.78 -14.73
N GLU A 15 18.98 -9.02 -14.98
CA GLU A 15 19.10 -9.56 -16.33
C GLU A 15 17.74 -9.56 -17.04
N VAL A 16 16.71 -10.11 -16.40
CA VAL A 16 15.34 -10.12 -16.97
C VAL A 16 14.81 -8.70 -17.20
N TYR A 17 15.05 -7.78 -16.27
CA TYR A 17 14.64 -6.38 -16.43
C TYR A 17 15.32 -5.71 -17.64
N GLN A 18 16.61 -5.98 -17.86
CA GLN A 18 17.35 -5.45 -19.00
C GLN A 18 16.91 -6.08 -20.33
N GLU A 19 16.74 -7.41 -20.37
CA GLU A 19 16.29 -8.15 -21.55
C GLU A 19 14.88 -7.73 -22.01
N LEU A 20 14.01 -7.36 -21.07
CA LEU A 20 12.68 -6.82 -21.38
C LEU A 20 12.72 -5.32 -21.78
N GLY A 21 13.89 -4.73 -21.96
CA GLY A 21 14.04 -3.35 -22.39
C GLY A 21 13.76 -2.32 -21.29
N GLN A 22 13.97 -2.69 -20.02
CA GLN A 22 13.81 -1.82 -18.85
C GLN A 22 12.41 -1.17 -18.77
N PRO A 23 11.34 -1.99 -18.65
CA PRO A 23 9.97 -1.47 -18.65
C PRO A 23 9.75 -0.47 -17.51
N PRO A 24 8.85 0.52 -17.68
CA PRO A 24 8.64 1.58 -16.69
C PRO A 24 8.09 1.06 -15.34
N VAL A 25 7.52 -0.15 -15.33
CA VAL A 25 7.07 -0.85 -14.13
C VAL A 25 7.63 -2.27 -14.15
N PHE A 26 8.50 -2.56 -13.20
CA PHE A 26 9.01 -3.89 -12.91
C PHE A 26 9.11 -4.04 -11.39
N LEU A 27 8.54 -5.10 -10.83
CA LEU A 27 8.46 -5.29 -9.38
C LEU A 27 9.23 -6.54 -8.97
N PHE A 28 10.01 -6.42 -7.90
CA PHE A 28 10.71 -7.50 -7.23
C PHE A 28 10.11 -7.73 -5.84
N CYS A 29 9.64 -8.95 -5.58
CA CYS A 29 9.23 -9.36 -4.24
C CYS A 29 10.39 -10.06 -3.54
N PRO A 30 10.98 -9.47 -2.48
CA PRO A 30 12.07 -10.10 -1.74
C PRO A 30 11.61 -11.31 -0.95
N THR A 31 12.55 -12.21 -0.59
CA THR A 31 12.28 -13.31 0.34
C THR A 31 11.94 -12.78 1.73
N GLU A 32 12.70 -11.79 2.20
CA GLU A 32 12.41 -11.05 3.43
C GLU A 32 11.51 -9.84 3.09
N TYR A 33 10.20 -10.05 2.90
CA TYR A 33 9.27 -9.01 2.45
C TYR A 33 8.52 -8.26 3.56
N CYS A 34 8.83 -8.56 4.82
CA CYS A 34 8.32 -7.84 5.98
C CYS A 34 9.33 -7.86 7.12
N SER A 35 9.23 -6.91 8.07
CA SER A 35 10.26 -6.74 9.10
C SER A 35 10.45 -7.99 9.96
N SER A 36 9.39 -8.75 10.24
CA SER A 36 9.49 -9.99 11.01
C SER A 36 10.24 -11.13 10.32
N LEU A 37 10.47 -11.03 9.01
CA LEU A 37 11.28 -11.98 8.25
C LEU A 37 12.76 -11.56 8.17
N CYS A 38 13.08 -10.33 8.56
CA CYS A 38 14.45 -9.83 8.58
C CYS A 38 15.16 -10.23 9.87
N SER A 39 16.43 -10.58 9.77
CA SER A 39 17.27 -10.90 10.92
C SER A 39 18.58 -10.09 10.91
N PRO A 40 18.92 -9.37 11.99
CA PRO A 40 18.12 -9.16 13.21
C PRO A 40 17.01 -8.09 13.03
N SER A 41 17.12 -7.23 12.03
CA SER A 41 16.18 -6.16 11.69
C SER A 41 16.28 -5.83 10.20
N PRO A 42 15.34 -5.06 9.61
CA PRO A 42 15.45 -4.62 8.22
C PRO A 42 16.77 -3.91 7.92
N SER A 43 17.15 -2.94 8.74
CA SER A 43 18.37 -2.13 8.56
C SER A 43 19.68 -2.92 8.67
N GLN A 44 19.66 -4.08 9.33
CA GLN A 44 20.84 -4.92 9.57
C GLN A 44 20.82 -6.24 8.79
N SER A 45 19.76 -6.50 8.00
CA SER A 45 19.67 -7.70 7.18
C SER A 45 20.70 -7.67 6.05
N CYS A 46 21.64 -8.61 6.05
CA CYS A 46 22.60 -8.79 4.95
C CYS A 46 21.87 -9.04 3.61
N TYR A 47 20.71 -9.69 3.64
CA TYR A 47 19.89 -9.94 2.47
C TYR A 47 19.35 -8.62 1.90
N LEU A 48 18.66 -7.80 2.71
CA LEU A 48 18.11 -6.53 2.24
C LEU A 48 19.19 -5.51 1.87
N LEU A 49 20.30 -5.45 2.60
CA LEU A 49 21.45 -4.61 2.25
C LEU A 49 21.99 -4.96 0.85
N THR A 50 22.00 -6.24 0.51
CA THR A 50 22.42 -6.72 -0.81
C THR A 50 21.40 -6.37 -1.88
N ILE A 51 20.10 -6.63 -1.64
CA ILE A 51 19.02 -6.25 -2.57
C ILE A 51 19.02 -4.74 -2.83
N GLY A 52 19.13 -3.93 -1.78
CA GLY A 52 19.18 -2.47 -1.88
C GLY A 52 20.37 -1.98 -2.70
N ARG A 53 21.54 -2.62 -2.56
CA ARG A 53 22.77 -2.26 -3.28
C ARG A 53 22.80 -2.75 -4.73
N GLU A 54 22.36 -3.97 -5.00
CA GLU A 54 22.63 -4.66 -6.26
C GLU A 54 21.46 -4.67 -7.25
N LEU A 55 20.22 -4.58 -6.76
CA LEU A 55 19.05 -4.49 -7.64
C LEU A 55 19.06 -3.14 -8.38
N LEU A 56 18.82 -3.16 -9.69
CA LEU A 56 18.82 -1.95 -10.51
C LEU A 56 17.77 -0.93 -10.01
N PRO A 57 18.08 0.38 -10.02
CA PRO A 57 17.25 1.41 -9.39
C PRO A 57 15.86 1.58 -10.02
N GLY A 58 15.68 1.17 -11.29
CA GLY A 58 14.38 1.18 -11.96
C GLY A 58 13.40 0.10 -11.47
N ILE A 59 13.89 -0.91 -10.74
CA ILE A 59 13.06 -2.00 -10.23
C ILE A 59 12.43 -1.58 -8.89
N GLY A 60 11.10 -1.61 -8.83
CA GLY A 60 10.36 -1.41 -7.59
C GLY A 60 10.47 -2.63 -6.68
N VAL A 61 10.50 -2.41 -5.36
CA VAL A 61 10.60 -3.50 -4.37
C VAL A 61 9.31 -3.56 -3.55
N ILE A 62 8.74 -4.75 -3.45
CA ILE A 62 7.52 -5.01 -2.69
C ILE A 62 7.83 -5.12 -1.20
N TRP A 63 6.92 -4.61 -0.36
CA TRP A 63 7.00 -4.72 1.10
C TRP A 63 5.61 -4.84 1.73
N THR A 64 5.43 -5.68 2.76
CA THR A 64 4.11 -5.84 3.43
C THR A 64 4.04 -5.15 4.80
N GLY A 65 5.13 -4.49 5.23
CA GLY A 65 5.21 -3.78 6.51
C GLY A 65 5.92 -4.55 7.62
N PRO A 66 5.61 -4.31 8.90
CA PRO A 66 6.24 -5.01 10.02
C PRO A 66 5.93 -6.51 10.07
N LYS A 67 4.82 -6.96 9.49
CA LYS A 67 4.40 -8.37 9.44
C LYS A 67 3.84 -8.71 8.05
N VAL A 68 3.59 -10.00 7.82
CA VAL A 68 2.87 -10.48 6.63
C VAL A 68 1.51 -9.79 6.53
N VAL A 69 0.73 -9.81 7.61
CA VAL A 69 -0.50 -9.01 7.79
C VAL A 69 -0.21 -7.91 8.80
N SER A 70 0.07 -6.71 8.30
CA SER A 70 0.41 -5.56 9.13
C SER A 70 -0.85 -4.86 9.65
N ARG A 71 -1.01 -4.81 10.97
CA ARG A 71 -2.09 -4.05 11.62
C ARG A 71 -1.91 -2.55 11.43
N GLU A 72 -0.67 -2.08 11.52
CA GLU A 72 -0.32 -0.67 11.41
C GLU A 72 0.90 -0.48 10.50
N LEU A 73 0.91 0.65 9.78
CA LEU A 73 2.04 1.17 9.00
C LEU A 73 2.24 2.65 9.35
N SER A 74 3.49 3.02 9.60
CA SER A 74 3.87 4.40 9.95
C SER A 74 5.04 4.88 9.09
N ALA A 75 5.20 6.20 8.98
CA ALA A 75 6.29 6.80 8.22
C ALA A 75 7.67 6.38 8.74
N VAL A 76 7.81 6.25 10.07
CA VAL A 76 9.06 5.83 10.73
C VAL A 76 9.43 4.39 10.33
N LEU A 77 8.47 3.47 10.29
CA LEU A 77 8.73 2.10 9.85
C LEU A 77 9.12 2.04 8.38
N LEU A 78 8.52 2.89 7.54
CA LEU A 78 8.88 2.97 6.12
C LEU A 78 10.26 3.61 5.90
N GLU A 79 10.69 4.52 6.76
CA GLU A 79 11.99 5.19 6.67
C GLU A 79 13.15 4.20 6.81
N GLU A 80 13.06 3.28 7.77
CA GLU A 80 14.06 2.21 7.93
C GLU A 80 14.18 1.38 6.65
N VAL A 81 13.03 0.98 6.10
CA VAL A 81 12.95 0.10 4.92
C VAL A 81 13.41 0.83 3.66
N GLU A 82 13.02 2.09 3.48
CA GLU A 82 13.50 2.94 2.38
C GLU A 82 15.01 3.11 2.43
N GLY A 83 15.57 3.30 3.63
CA GLY A 83 17.02 3.44 3.84
C GLY A 83 17.79 2.20 3.41
N VAL A 84 17.38 1.00 3.84
CA VAL A 84 18.07 -0.24 3.48
C VAL A 84 17.85 -0.62 2.00
N LEU A 85 16.64 -0.45 1.47
CA LEU A 85 16.34 -0.74 0.07
C LEU A 85 16.88 0.31 -0.90
N ARG A 86 17.24 1.51 -0.40
CA ARG A 86 17.70 2.67 -1.19
C ARG A 86 16.69 3.14 -2.24
N ARG A 87 15.41 2.93 -1.97
CA ARG A 87 14.27 3.31 -2.81
C ARG A 87 12.98 3.21 -2.03
N ARG A 88 11.97 3.99 -2.44
CA ARG A 88 10.62 3.91 -1.88
C ARG A 88 10.00 2.55 -2.24
N PRO A 89 9.48 1.80 -1.27
CA PRO A 89 8.86 0.50 -1.55
C PRO A 89 7.47 0.67 -2.19
N VAL A 90 6.99 -0.42 -2.81
CA VAL A 90 5.58 -0.61 -3.15
C VAL A 90 4.96 -1.47 -2.05
N ILE A 91 3.93 -0.97 -1.39
CA ILE A 91 3.24 -1.78 -0.38
C ILE A 91 2.41 -2.85 -1.06
N TRP A 92 2.61 -4.11 -0.68
CA TRP A 92 1.64 -5.19 -0.88
C TRP A 92 0.88 -5.36 0.43
N ASP A 93 -0.36 -4.92 0.43
CA ASP A 93 -1.17 -4.81 1.63
C ASP A 93 -2.06 -6.03 1.84
N ASN A 94 -1.74 -6.85 2.84
CA ASN A 94 -2.53 -8.03 3.20
C ASN A 94 -3.55 -7.76 4.31
N LEU A 95 -3.93 -6.50 4.60
CA LEU A 95 -4.88 -6.18 5.66
C LEU A 95 -6.20 -6.97 5.56
N TYR A 96 -6.61 -7.29 4.33
CA TYR A 96 -7.86 -7.99 4.02
C TYR A 96 -7.66 -9.39 3.44
N ALA A 97 -6.42 -9.87 3.34
CA ALA A 97 -6.16 -11.22 2.85
C ALA A 97 -6.80 -12.24 3.81
N ASN A 98 -7.49 -13.24 3.28
CA ASN A 98 -8.11 -14.33 4.05
C ASN A 98 -7.75 -15.74 3.54
N ASP A 99 -6.85 -15.84 2.57
CA ASP A 99 -6.33 -17.09 2.01
C ASP A 99 -5.73 -18.03 3.08
N TYR A 100 -5.21 -17.48 4.17
CA TYR A 100 -4.64 -18.23 5.29
C TYR A 100 -5.68 -18.81 6.28
N ASP A 101 -6.94 -18.37 6.27
CA ASP A 101 -8.03 -18.93 7.09
C ASP A 101 -9.40 -18.69 6.42
N CYS A 102 -9.91 -19.70 5.73
CA CYS A 102 -11.18 -19.64 4.98
C CYS A 102 -12.43 -19.39 5.85
N ARG A 103 -12.32 -19.41 7.19
CA ARG A 103 -13.42 -19.09 8.10
C ARG A 103 -13.52 -17.60 8.40
N ARG A 104 -12.58 -16.79 7.90
CA ARG A 104 -12.50 -15.35 8.12
C ARG A 104 -12.84 -14.62 6.83
N VAL A 105 -13.65 -13.58 6.96
CA VAL A 105 -13.93 -12.61 5.89
C VAL A 105 -13.82 -11.21 6.50
N PHE A 106 -13.18 -10.30 5.79
CA PHE A 106 -12.88 -8.97 6.29
C PHE A 106 -13.68 -7.91 5.54
N LEU A 107 -14.69 -7.37 6.23
CA LEU A 107 -15.63 -6.36 5.72
C LEU A 107 -15.52 -5.02 6.47
N GLY A 108 -14.43 -4.83 7.23
CA GLY A 108 -14.16 -3.58 7.94
C GLY A 108 -13.55 -2.49 7.05
N PRO A 109 -13.46 -1.24 7.52
CA PRO A 109 -12.86 -0.14 6.77
C PRO A 109 -11.33 -0.21 6.76
N TYR A 110 -10.73 0.42 5.75
CA TYR A 110 -9.28 0.46 5.59
C TYR A 110 -8.68 1.25 6.76
N THR A 111 -7.77 0.64 7.52
CA THR A 111 -7.30 1.19 8.81
C THR A 111 -5.83 0.90 9.05
N GLY A 112 -5.27 1.61 10.05
CA GLY A 112 -3.90 1.38 10.53
C GLY A 112 -2.81 1.94 9.62
N ARG A 113 -3.14 2.57 8.48
CA ARG A 113 -2.17 3.28 7.64
C ARG A 113 -2.18 4.74 8.04
N ALA A 114 -1.09 5.20 8.65
CA ALA A 114 -0.95 6.58 9.09
C ALA A 114 -1.15 7.56 7.91
N PRO A 115 -1.61 8.80 8.15
CA PRO A 115 -1.66 9.82 7.10
C PRO A 115 -0.27 10.16 6.56
N GLY A 116 -0.18 10.50 5.28
CA GLY A 116 1.05 10.95 4.60
C GLY A 116 2.00 9.83 4.17
N LEU A 117 1.59 8.56 4.24
CA LEU A 117 2.43 7.44 3.82
C LEU A 117 2.70 7.48 2.32
N MET A 118 1.75 7.95 1.51
CA MET A 118 1.91 7.97 0.05
C MET A 118 3.12 8.78 -0.41
N ALA A 119 3.54 9.80 0.35
CA ALA A 119 4.75 10.57 0.07
C ALA A 119 6.05 9.76 0.19
N ARG A 120 6.03 8.63 0.92
CA ARG A 120 7.17 7.72 1.13
C ARG A 120 7.05 6.41 0.35
N LEU A 121 6.00 6.24 -0.45
CA LEU A 121 5.74 5.03 -1.21
C LEU A 121 5.90 5.27 -2.71
N ARG A 122 6.27 4.22 -3.44
CA ARG A 122 6.18 4.19 -4.90
C ARG A 122 4.78 3.80 -5.37
N GLY A 123 4.04 3.07 -4.53
CA GLY A 123 2.67 2.64 -4.79
C GLY A 123 2.15 1.75 -3.66
N LEU A 124 0.87 1.40 -3.75
CA LEU A 124 0.20 0.49 -2.83
C LEU A 124 -0.73 -0.43 -3.63
N LEU A 125 -0.60 -1.73 -3.40
CA LEU A 125 -1.38 -2.79 -4.01
C LEU A 125 -2.09 -3.55 -2.90
N LEU A 126 -3.42 -3.62 -2.95
CA LEU A 126 -4.21 -4.37 -1.98
C LEU A 126 -4.30 -5.84 -2.40
N ASN A 127 -4.02 -6.75 -1.46
CA ASN A 127 -4.38 -8.16 -1.57
C ASN A 127 -5.59 -8.42 -0.66
N PRO A 128 -6.80 -8.48 -1.24
CA PRO A 128 -8.04 -8.49 -0.47
C PRO A 128 -8.52 -9.92 -0.18
N ASN A 129 -9.80 -10.09 0.18
CA ASN A 129 -10.38 -11.42 0.38
C ASN A 129 -10.39 -12.22 -0.94
N CYS A 130 -10.38 -13.54 -0.85
CA CYS A 130 -10.52 -14.45 -1.98
C CYS A 130 -11.87 -14.25 -2.69
N GLU A 131 -12.93 -14.04 -1.92
CA GLU A 131 -14.29 -13.85 -2.44
C GLU A 131 -14.44 -12.46 -3.04
N LEU A 132 -14.55 -12.39 -4.38
CA LEU A 132 -14.62 -11.13 -5.12
C LEU A 132 -15.64 -10.13 -4.55
N GLN A 133 -16.86 -10.60 -4.23
CA GLN A 133 -17.94 -9.74 -3.75
C GLN A 133 -17.70 -9.21 -2.31
N ALA A 134 -16.87 -9.89 -1.51
CA ALA A 134 -16.50 -9.41 -0.18
C ALA A 134 -15.56 -8.19 -0.21
N ASN A 135 -15.05 -7.84 -1.39
CA ASN A 135 -14.03 -6.79 -1.54
C ASN A 135 -14.60 -5.40 -1.83
N PHE A 136 -15.93 -5.23 -1.84
CA PHE A 136 -16.56 -3.93 -2.05
C PHE A 136 -16.10 -2.90 -1.00
N ILE A 137 -16.29 -3.20 0.30
CA ILE A 137 -15.89 -2.30 1.39
C ILE A 137 -14.35 -2.11 1.44
N PRO A 138 -13.51 -3.15 1.39
CA PRO A 138 -12.05 -3.01 1.33
C PRO A 138 -11.56 -2.04 0.25
N ILE A 139 -12.03 -2.19 -0.99
CA ILE A 139 -11.57 -1.37 -2.13
C ILE A 139 -12.16 0.05 -2.05
N HIS A 140 -13.44 0.19 -1.67
CA HIS A 140 -14.11 1.48 -1.55
C HIS A 140 -13.45 2.36 -0.47
N THR A 141 -13.20 1.79 0.71
CA THR A 141 -12.59 2.52 1.82
C THR A 141 -11.11 2.82 1.56
N LEU A 142 -10.37 1.93 0.88
CA LEU A 142 -9.03 2.24 0.35
C LEU A 142 -9.06 3.44 -0.61
N GLY A 143 -10.03 3.49 -1.53
CA GLY A 143 -10.20 4.62 -2.45
C GLY A 143 -10.47 5.95 -1.71
N SER A 144 -11.27 5.89 -0.64
CA SER A 144 -11.54 7.04 0.23
C SER A 144 -10.28 7.50 0.98
N TRP A 145 -9.51 6.57 1.53
CA TRP A 145 -8.21 6.87 2.16
C TRP A 145 -7.23 7.48 1.16
N PHE A 146 -7.10 6.90 -0.03
CA PHE A 146 -6.18 7.38 -1.06
C PHE A 146 -6.50 8.81 -1.53
N ARG A 147 -7.79 9.16 -1.65
CA ARG A 147 -8.20 10.55 -1.94
C ARG A 147 -7.75 11.53 -0.85
N SER A 148 -7.82 11.13 0.42
CA SER A 148 -7.34 11.97 1.53
C SER A 148 -5.82 12.16 1.51
N GLU A 149 -5.07 11.14 1.08
CA GLU A 149 -3.62 11.23 0.93
C GLU A 149 -3.25 12.20 -0.20
N LEU A 150 -3.94 12.12 -1.35
CA LEU A 150 -3.75 13.04 -2.47
C LEU A 150 -4.06 14.49 -2.09
N TRP A 151 -5.14 14.70 -1.33
CA TRP A 151 -5.49 16.02 -0.82
C TRP A 151 -4.40 16.58 0.09
N SER A 152 -3.87 15.74 0.99
CA SER A 152 -2.80 16.10 1.92
C SER A 152 -1.50 16.46 1.20
N CYS A 153 -1.12 15.70 0.16
CA CYS A 153 0.06 16.00 -0.66
C CYS A 153 -0.08 17.34 -1.40
N ALA A 154 -1.24 17.62 -2.01
CA ALA A 154 -1.45 18.87 -2.75
C ALA A 154 -1.41 20.13 -1.86
N HIS A 155 -1.78 20.01 -0.59
CA HIS A 155 -1.83 21.15 0.34
C HIS A 155 -0.56 21.29 1.20
N ALA A 156 0.27 20.26 1.29
CA ALA A 156 1.59 20.34 1.93
C ALA A 156 2.56 21.28 1.18
N ASP A 157 2.41 21.41 -0.15
CA ASP A 157 3.22 22.30 -0.98
C ASP A 157 2.81 23.79 -0.89
N HIS A 158 1.63 24.09 -0.30
CA HIS A 158 1.09 25.45 -0.21
C HIS A 158 1.33 26.14 1.13
N THR A 159 1.77 25.41 2.18
CA THR A 159 1.99 25.98 3.51
C THR A 159 3.36 26.66 3.68
N GLY A 160 4.12 26.86 2.59
CA GLY A 160 5.39 27.59 2.55
C GLY A 160 5.30 29.10 2.30
N MET A 161 4.09 29.69 2.19
CA MET A 161 3.92 31.15 2.01
C MET A 161 2.63 31.65 2.72
N GLU A 162 2.82 32.41 3.81
CA GLU A 162 1.84 33.05 4.72
C GLU A 162 0.92 34.14 4.05
N PRO A 163 -0.09 34.75 4.73
CA PRO A 163 -1.36 34.19 5.18
C PRO A 163 -2.61 35.06 4.77
N ALA A 164 -3.81 34.57 5.12
CA ALA A 164 -5.11 35.26 5.30
C ALA A 164 -5.88 35.84 4.09
N ALA A 165 -7.09 35.31 3.82
CA ALA A 165 -8.39 35.99 4.03
C ALA A 165 -9.58 35.27 3.32
N ALA A 166 -10.52 34.80 4.16
CA ALA A 166 -11.98 34.66 3.99
C ALA A 166 -12.65 34.44 2.60
N ARG A 167 -13.43 33.35 2.49
CA ARG A 167 -14.91 33.29 2.36
C ARG A 167 -15.39 32.10 1.51
N GLY A 168 -16.43 31.41 1.97
CA GLY A 168 -17.33 30.63 1.12
C GLY A 168 -17.91 29.39 1.78
N ASP A 169 -19.15 29.50 2.28
CA ASP A 169 -19.98 28.36 2.68
C ASP A 169 -20.10 27.35 1.54
N SER A 170 -19.64 26.12 1.79
CA SER A 170 -19.97 24.94 1.01
C SER A 170 -19.91 23.75 1.96
N GLN A 171 -21.04 23.10 2.17
CA GLN A 171 -21.14 21.83 2.90
C GLN A 171 -20.43 20.74 2.08
N GLY A 172 -19.10 20.70 2.18
CA GLY A 172 -18.26 19.56 1.85
C GLY A 172 -17.77 18.88 3.13
N PRO A 173 -17.17 17.67 3.06
CA PRO A 173 -16.68 16.95 4.23
C PRO A 173 -15.73 17.85 5.02
N GLN A 174 -16.04 18.05 6.29
CA GLN A 174 -15.26 18.88 7.20
C GLN A 174 -13.93 18.17 7.47
N ASP A 175 -12.82 18.84 7.16
CA ASP A 175 -11.44 18.37 7.29
C ASP A 175 -11.11 17.24 6.28
N GLY A 176 -10.25 17.49 5.28
CA GLY A 176 -9.88 16.53 4.22
C GLY A 176 -9.09 15.29 4.70
N ARG A 177 -9.29 14.89 5.96
CA ARG A 177 -8.69 13.76 6.66
C ARG A 177 -9.58 12.53 6.53
N TYR A 178 -8.96 11.37 6.42
CA TYR A 178 -9.67 10.11 6.35
C TYR A 178 -10.23 9.70 7.73
N SER A 179 -11.54 9.43 7.78
CA SER A 179 -12.23 8.81 8.91
C SER A 179 -12.66 7.39 8.53
N PRO A 180 -12.16 6.33 9.19
CA PRO A 180 -12.54 4.95 8.89
C PRO A 180 -14.04 4.69 9.08
N GLN A 181 -14.67 5.31 10.08
CA GLN A 181 -16.08 5.13 10.36
C GLN A 181 -16.94 5.76 9.25
N GLU A 182 -16.66 6.99 8.86
CA GLU A 182 -17.40 7.66 7.78
C GLU A 182 -17.20 6.95 6.44
N ALA A 183 -15.97 6.49 6.16
CA ALA A 183 -15.67 5.70 4.97
C ALA A 183 -16.46 4.38 4.95
N LEU A 184 -16.57 3.68 6.10
CA LEU A 184 -17.38 2.47 6.23
C LEU A 184 -18.87 2.77 5.98
N GLU A 185 -19.42 3.81 6.59
CA GLU A 185 -20.83 4.18 6.45
C GLU A 185 -21.17 4.50 4.99
N LEU A 186 -20.30 5.23 4.29
CA LEU A 186 -20.45 5.51 2.86
C LEU A 186 -20.36 4.23 2.03
N ALA A 187 -19.34 3.38 2.27
CA ALA A 187 -19.16 2.12 1.56
C ALA A 187 -20.36 1.18 1.72
N LEU A 188 -20.93 1.09 2.93
CA LEU A 188 -22.11 0.28 3.20
C LEU A 188 -23.34 0.78 2.44
N ARG A 189 -23.59 2.10 2.41
CA ARG A 189 -24.70 2.69 1.66
C ARG A 189 -24.59 2.38 0.17
N ASP A 190 -23.40 2.56 -0.40
CA ASP A 190 -23.14 2.30 -1.82
C ASP A 190 -23.25 0.79 -2.14
N TRP A 191 -22.81 -0.07 -1.22
CA TRP A 191 -22.88 -1.52 -1.42
C TRP A 191 -24.32 -2.03 -1.40
N VAL A 192 -25.15 -1.52 -0.48
CA VAL A 192 -26.60 -1.86 -0.44
C VAL A 192 -27.28 -1.47 -1.76
N ALA A 193 -26.93 -0.31 -2.32
CA ALA A 193 -27.47 0.12 -3.62
C ALA A 193 -27.04 -0.83 -4.75
N GLU A 194 -25.80 -1.30 -4.75
CA GLU A 194 -25.28 -2.25 -5.72
C GLU A 194 -25.95 -3.63 -5.60
N ILE A 195 -26.11 -4.15 -4.38
CA ILE A 195 -26.83 -5.42 -4.12
C ILE A 195 -28.27 -5.33 -4.63
N ASN A 196 -28.97 -4.23 -4.35
CA ASN A 196 -30.34 -4.03 -4.80
C ASN A 196 -30.43 -3.93 -6.33
N ARG A 197 -29.42 -3.35 -7.00
CA ARG A 197 -29.35 -3.30 -8.46
C ARG A 197 -29.20 -4.71 -9.06
N GLN A 198 -28.27 -5.49 -8.54
CA GLN A 198 -28.02 -6.87 -9.02
C GLN A 198 -29.22 -7.78 -8.81
N ALA A 199 -29.96 -7.61 -7.69
CA ALA A 199 -31.18 -8.37 -7.42
C ALA A 199 -32.33 -8.07 -8.41
N LEU A 200 -32.29 -6.93 -9.12
CA LEU A 200 -33.28 -6.52 -10.10
C LEU A 200 -32.93 -6.94 -11.54
N GLU A 201 -31.72 -7.45 -11.79
CA GLU A 201 -31.33 -7.94 -13.11
C GLU A 201 -31.88 -9.37 -13.35
N PRO A 202 -32.66 -9.60 -14.42
CA PRO A 202 -33.23 -10.91 -14.70
C PRO A 202 -32.13 -11.85 -15.23
N GLY A 203 -31.57 -12.69 -14.34
CA GLY A 203 -30.61 -13.73 -14.74
C GLY A 203 -29.71 -14.32 -13.65
N GLY A 204 -29.88 -13.96 -12.37
CA GLY A 204 -29.18 -14.59 -11.24
C GLY A 204 -29.71 -15.96 -10.85
#